data_AF-A0A0Q7PXY7-F1
#
_entry.id   AF-A0A0Q7PXY7-F1
#
_cell.length_a   1.000
_cell.length_b   1.000
_cell.length_c   1.000
_cell.angle_alpha   90.00
_cell.angle_beta   90.00
_cell.angle_gamma   90.00
#
_symmetry.space_group_name_H-M   'P 1'
#
loop_
_entity.id
_entity.type
_entity.pdbx_description
1 polymer ?
#
loop_
_entity_poly.entity_id
_entity_poly.type
_entity_poly.pdbx_seq_one_letter_code
_entity_poly.pdbx_strand_id
1 'polypeptide(L)'
;MSTVTFVEYDGTSHDVDLVEGESLMEIATNGAIPGIDADCGGEAACGTCHIFVDSEWISTTGRRTDEESQMLEMSSECEPNSRLACQVIAAASMDGLKVRLPEYQI
;
A
#
# COMPACT_ATOMS: atom_id res chain seq x y z
N MET A 1 -8.86 -17.99 5.64
CA MET A 1 -7.67 -17.14 5.77
C MET A 1 -7.98 -15.92 4.94
N SER A 2 -7.82 -14.73 5.51
CA SER A 2 -8.03 -13.50 4.77
C SER A 2 -6.76 -13.17 4.01
N THR A 3 -6.89 -12.65 2.80
CA THR A 3 -5.74 -12.45 1.89
C THR A 3 -5.73 -11.03 1.34
N VAL A 4 -4.54 -10.51 1.08
CA VAL A 4 -4.32 -9.30 0.28
C VAL A 4 -3.36 -9.63 -0.86
N THR A 5 -3.68 -9.12 -2.05
CA THR A 5 -2.90 -9.32 -3.27
C THR A 5 -2.15 -8.03 -3.63
N PHE A 6 -0.82 -8.12 -3.69
CA PHE A 6 0.04 -7.07 -4.22
C PHE A 6 0.38 -7.38 -5.67
N VAL A 7 0.18 -6.42 -6.56
CA VAL A 7 0.45 -6.58 -7.99
C VAL A 7 1.53 -5.61 -8.42
N GLU A 8 2.68 -6.15 -8.81
CA GLU A 8 3.79 -5.40 -9.40
C GLU A 8 3.35 -4.67 -10.68
N TYR A 9 4.13 -3.68 -11.09
CA TYR A 9 3.87 -2.93 -12.32
C TYR A 9 3.77 -3.82 -13.57
N ASP A 10 4.52 -4.92 -13.63
CA ASP A 10 4.51 -5.88 -14.74
C ASP A 10 3.31 -6.85 -14.73
N GLY A 11 2.47 -6.77 -13.68
CA GLY A 11 1.29 -7.62 -13.48
C GLY A 11 1.54 -8.87 -12.64
N THR A 12 2.77 -9.15 -12.21
CA THR A 12 3.09 -10.23 -11.28
C THR A 12 2.36 -10.01 -9.96
N SER A 13 1.60 -11.02 -9.53
CA SER A 13 0.75 -10.94 -8.34
C SER A 13 1.32 -11.78 -7.20
N HIS A 14 1.26 -11.24 -5.99
CA HIS A 14 1.71 -11.87 -4.76
C HIS A 14 0.58 -11.86 -3.75
N ASP A 15 0.13 -13.05 -3.36
CA ASP A 15 -0.88 -13.23 -2.33
C ASP A 15 -0.20 -13.46 -0.99
N VAL A 16 -0.55 -12.66 0.00
CA VAL A 16 -0.05 -12.77 1.37
C VAL A 16 -1.19 -12.74 2.38
N ASP A 17 -0.93 -13.29 3.56
CA ASP A 17 -1.91 -13.32 4.64
C ASP A 17 -2.24 -11.90 5.10
N LEU A 18 -3.53 -11.56 5.11
CA LEU A 18 -4.00 -10.31 5.67
C LEU A 18 -4.05 -10.42 7.19
N VAL A 19 -3.16 -9.70 7.87
CA VAL A 19 -3.06 -9.68 9.33
C VAL A 19 -3.74 -8.43 9.86
N GLU A 20 -4.90 -8.60 10.50
CA GLU A 20 -5.64 -7.46 11.06
C GLU A 20 -4.82 -6.69 12.11
N GLY A 21 -4.84 -5.37 12.02
CA GLY A 21 -4.09 -4.48 12.91
C GLY A 21 -2.67 -4.16 12.46
N GLU A 22 -2.10 -4.92 11.51
CA GLU A 22 -0.87 -4.53 10.83
C GLU A 22 -1.17 -3.55 9.69
N SER A 23 -0.21 -2.71 9.35
CA SER A 23 -0.27 -1.90 8.13
C SER A 23 -0.07 -2.77 6.89
N LEU A 24 -0.59 -2.34 5.74
CA LEU A 24 -0.31 -3.03 4.46
C LEU A 24 1.19 -3.05 4.13
N MET A 25 1.95 -2.06 4.62
CA MET A 25 3.42 -2.05 4.49
C MET A 25 4.07 -3.17 5.32
N GLU A 26 3.66 -3.38 6.57
CA GLU A 26 4.19 -4.46 7.41
C GLU A 26 3.86 -5.82 6.79
N ILE A 27 2.63 -6.00 6.30
CA ILE A 27 2.21 -7.22 5.61
C ILE A 27 3.07 -7.45 4.35
N ALA A 28 3.30 -6.41 3.54
CA ALA A 28 4.13 -6.51 2.34
C ALA A 28 5.59 -6.86 2.65
N THR A 29 6.20 -6.19 3.64
CA THR A 29 7.60 -6.40 4.01
C THR A 29 7.82 -7.78 4.65
N ASN A 30 6.91 -8.20 5.54
CA ASN A 30 6.90 -9.56 6.12
C ASN A 30 6.69 -10.65 5.05
N GLY A 31 5.88 -10.34 4.04
CA GLY A 31 5.65 -11.19 2.86
C GLY A 31 6.75 -11.13 1.81
N ALA A 32 7.81 -10.33 2.03
CA ALA A 32 8.90 -10.10 1.08
C ALA A 32 8.44 -9.65 -0.32
N ILE A 33 7.40 -8.81 -0.38
CA ILE A 33 6.87 -8.25 -1.61
C ILE A 33 7.91 -7.33 -2.26
N PRO A 34 8.33 -7.59 -3.52
CA PRO A 34 9.25 -6.71 -4.23
C PRO A 34 8.68 -5.29 -4.39
N GLY A 35 9.53 -4.28 -4.27
CA GLY A 35 9.16 -2.89 -4.53
C GLY A 35 8.44 -2.16 -3.39
N ILE A 36 8.38 -2.76 -2.18
CA ILE A 36 7.98 -2.05 -0.95
C ILE A 36 9.13 -2.16 0.04
N ASP A 37 9.91 -1.08 0.20
CA ASP A 37 11.14 -1.07 0.98
C ASP A 37 10.94 -0.55 2.42
N ALA A 38 9.95 0.33 2.62
CA ALA A 38 9.58 0.90 3.91
C ALA A 38 10.71 1.67 4.64
N ASP A 39 11.49 2.46 3.90
CA ASP A 39 12.70 3.15 4.37
C ASP A 39 12.52 3.98 5.66
N CYS A 40 11.39 4.66 5.82
CA CYS A 40 11.11 5.46 7.02
C CYS A 40 10.46 4.66 8.17
N GLY A 41 10.20 3.37 8.00
CA GLY A 41 9.55 2.53 9.01
C GLY A 41 8.08 2.86 9.29
N GLY A 42 7.41 3.61 8.42
CA GLY A 42 5.99 3.92 8.53
C GLY A 42 5.63 5.32 9.04
N GLU A 43 6.62 6.21 9.18
CA GLU A 43 6.45 7.58 9.68
C GLU A 43 5.90 8.58 8.64
N ALA A 44 5.34 8.10 7.51
CA ALA A 44 4.89 8.93 6.39
C ALA A 44 5.94 9.96 5.92
N ALA A 45 7.23 9.58 5.96
CA ALA A 45 8.36 10.46 5.66
C ALA A 45 9.18 10.03 4.42
N CYS A 46 8.74 8.99 3.72
CA CYS A 46 9.27 8.53 2.42
C CYS A 46 8.10 8.13 1.51
N GLY A 47 8.38 7.85 0.23
CA GLY A 47 7.38 7.33 -0.70
C GLY A 47 7.56 5.85 -1.04
N THR A 48 8.54 5.15 -0.44
CA THR A 48 8.91 3.75 -0.79
C THR A 48 7.93 2.64 -0.40
N CYS A 49 6.70 3.02 -0.06
CA CYS A 49 5.58 2.11 0.16
C CYS A 49 4.31 2.57 -0.58
N HIS A 50 4.49 3.35 -1.66
CA HIS A 50 3.38 3.82 -2.47
C HIS A 50 2.70 2.64 -3.15
N ILE A 51 1.38 2.58 -3.00
CA ILE A 51 0.47 1.64 -3.65
C ILE A 51 -0.70 2.38 -4.29
N PHE A 52 -1.31 1.77 -5.30
CA PHE A 52 -2.61 2.14 -5.84
C PHE A 52 -3.66 1.18 -5.33
N VAL A 53 -4.71 1.74 -4.74
CA VAL A 53 -5.85 0.96 -4.23
C VAL A 53 -6.93 0.92 -5.30
N ASP A 54 -7.48 -0.25 -5.57
CA ASP A 54 -8.60 -0.35 -6.52
C ASP A 54 -9.82 0.43 -6.00
N SER A 55 -10.57 1.03 -6.93
CA SER A 55 -11.63 1.99 -6.60
C SER A 55 -12.75 1.44 -5.71
N GLU A 56 -12.99 0.13 -5.74
CA GLU A 56 -13.96 -0.54 -4.87
C GLU A 56 -13.52 -0.61 -3.40
N TRP A 57 -12.19 -0.55 -3.16
CA TRP A 57 -11.58 -0.66 -1.84
C TRP A 57 -11.13 0.68 -1.29
N ILE A 58 -11.03 1.75 -2.09
CA ILE A 58 -10.47 3.03 -1.63
C ILE A 58 -11.14 3.54 -0.35
N SER A 59 -12.46 3.37 -0.22
CA SER A 59 -13.21 3.79 0.96
C SER A 59 -12.90 3.00 2.23
N THR A 60 -12.40 1.77 2.12
CA THR A 60 -12.01 0.95 3.29
C THR A 60 -10.65 1.37 3.84
N THR A 61 -9.81 2.00 3.01
CA THR A 61 -8.44 2.39 3.42
C THR A 61 -8.40 3.66 4.27
N GLY A 62 -9.50 4.41 4.36
CA GLY A 62 -9.54 5.71 5.00
C GLY A 62 -9.14 6.85 4.06
N ARG A 63 -8.76 8.00 4.63
CA ARG A 63 -8.33 9.19 3.89
C ARG A 63 -6.86 9.44 4.15
N ARG A 64 -6.18 10.02 3.16
CA ARG A 64 -4.81 10.51 3.33
C ARG A 64 -4.76 11.58 4.41
N THR A 65 -3.70 11.56 5.21
CA THR A 65 -3.32 12.70 6.05
C THR A 65 -2.65 13.77 5.20
N ASP A 66 -2.41 14.95 5.78
CA ASP A 66 -1.68 16.02 5.10
C ASP A 66 -0.22 15.62 4.84
N GLU A 67 0.40 14.86 5.74
CA GLU A 67 1.77 14.34 5.60
C GLU A 67 1.84 13.29 4.49
N GLU A 68 0.89 12.34 4.49
CA GLU A 68 0.78 11.33 3.42
C GLU A 68 0.59 11.99 2.05
N SER A 69 -0.25 13.02 1.98
CA SER A 69 -0.51 13.73 0.73
C SER A 69 0.73 14.47 0.22
N GLN A 70 1.46 15.15 1.10
CA GLN A 70 2.71 15.83 0.74
C GLN A 70 3.75 14.86 0.17
N MET A 71 3.91 13.68 0.78
CA MET A 71 4.84 12.68 0.29
C MET A 71 4.42 12.10 -1.07
N LEU A 72 3.13 11.77 -1.23
CA LEU A 72 2.62 11.22 -2.49
C LEU A 72 2.72 12.25 -3.63
N GLU A 73 2.48 13.54 -3.37
CA GLU A 73 2.59 14.60 -4.38
C GLU A 73 4.03 14.82 -4.90
N MET A 74 5.05 14.27 -4.23
CA MET A 74 6.42 14.24 -4.74
C MET A 74 6.62 13.16 -5.82
N SER A 75 5.74 12.14 -5.87
CA SER A 75 5.78 11.09 -6.89
C SER A 75 5.17 11.57 -8.21
N SER A 76 5.86 11.32 -9.32
CA SER A 76 5.30 11.54 -10.66
C SER A 76 4.11 10.64 -10.99
N GLU A 77 3.94 9.54 -10.25
CA GLU A 77 2.87 8.56 -10.42
C GLU A 77 1.74 8.74 -9.39
N CYS A 78 1.63 9.92 -8.76
CA CYS A 78 0.54 10.18 -7.82
C CYS A 78 -0.82 10.24 -8.54
N GLU A 79 -1.74 9.34 -8.16
CA GLU A 79 -3.11 9.26 -8.65
C GLU A 79 -4.10 9.47 -7.49
N PRO A 80 -5.41 9.76 -7.74
CA PRO A 80 -6.41 9.92 -6.68
C PRO A 80 -6.59 8.71 -5.76
N ASN A 81 -6.22 7.51 -6.23
CA ASN A 81 -6.29 6.26 -5.49
C ASN A 81 -4.94 5.80 -4.91
N SER A 82 -3.88 6.62 -5.03
CA SER A 82 -2.61 6.37 -4.35
C SER A 82 -2.80 6.36 -2.82
N ARG A 83 -2.07 5.51 -2.12
CA ARG A 83 -1.90 5.53 -0.67
C ARG A 83 -0.46 5.16 -0.34
N LEU A 84 0.02 5.59 0.82
CA LEU A 84 1.18 4.98 1.45
C LEU A 84 0.70 3.75 2.21
N ALA A 85 1.20 2.56 1.87
CA ALA A 85 0.76 1.31 2.47
C ALA A 85 0.95 1.28 3.99
N CYS A 86 1.91 2.04 4.53
CA CYS A 86 2.13 2.17 5.97
C CYS A 86 1.01 2.93 6.69
N GLN A 87 0.22 3.74 5.97
CA GLN A 87 -0.90 4.51 6.51
C GLN A 87 -2.25 3.79 6.34
N VAL A 88 -2.24 2.54 5.88
CA VAL A 88 -3.43 1.72 5.70
C VAL A 88 -3.37 0.54 6.66
N ILE A 89 -4.19 0.58 7.70
CA ILE A 89 -4.30 -0.51 8.68
C ILE A 89 -5.25 -1.58 8.14
N ALA A 90 -4.78 -2.81 8.09
CA ALA A 90 -5.55 -3.95 7.63
C ALA A 90 -6.69 -4.27 8.60
N ALA A 91 -7.85 -4.57 8.03
CA ALA A 91 -9.07 -4.92 8.77
C ALA A 91 -9.77 -6.09 8.07
N ALA A 92 -10.61 -6.85 8.80
CA ALA A 92 -11.39 -7.97 8.24
C ALA A 92 -12.18 -7.60 6.97
N SER A 93 -12.63 -6.34 6.86
CA SER A 93 -13.36 -5.84 5.69
C SER A 93 -12.51 -5.66 4.43
N MET A 94 -11.22 -5.98 4.48
CA MET A 94 -10.26 -5.92 3.36
C MET A 94 -9.87 -7.32 2.86
N ASP A 95 -10.57 -8.38 3.27
CA ASP A 95 -10.34 -9.71 2.74
C ASP A 95 -10.57 -9.75 1.22
N GLY A 96 -9.53 -10.11 0.46
CA GLY A 96 -9.50 -10.06 -1.00
C GLY A 96 -9.08 -8.71 -1.58
N LEU A 97 -8.59 -7.78 -0.75
CA LEU A 97 -8.05 -6.50 -1.20
C LEU A 97 -6.96 -6.73 -2.24
N LYS A 98 -7.03 -5.97 -3.33
CA LYS A 98 -6.01 -5.92 -4.36
C LYS A 98 -5.41 -4.52 -4.45
N VAL A 99 -4.10 -4.44 -4.42
CA VAL A 99 -3.35 -3.20 -4.58
C VAL A 99 -2.29 -3.36 -5.66
N ARG A 100 -2.03 -2.30 -6.42
CA ARG A 100 -0.98 -2.27 -7.45
C ARG A 100 0.20 -1.44 -6.98
N LEU A 101 1.39 -1.80 -7.41
CA LEU A 101 2.61 -1.05 -7.16
C LEU A 101 2.92 -0.14 -8.37
N PRO A 102 3.53 1.03 -8.15
CA PRO A 102 4.06 1.86 -9.23
C PRO A 102 5.24 1.19 -9.94
N GLU A 103 5.62 1.73 -11.09
CA GLU A 103 6.85 1.29 -11.78
C GLU A 103 8.08 1.64 -10.94
N TYR A 104 8.05 2.79 -10.27
CA TYR A 104 9.13 3.27 -9.41
C TYR A 104 8.62 3.79 -8.06
N GLN A 105 9.31 3.38 -7.00
CA GLN A 105 9.21 4.01 -5.68
C GLN A 105 10.09 5.27 -5.62
N ILE A 106 9.73 6.20 -4.75
CA ILE A 106 10.46 7.46 -4.49
C ILE A 106 11.05 7.54 -3.09
#